data_AF-A0A7N2L5Z7-F1
#
_entry.id   AF-A0A7N2L5Z7-F1
#
_cell.length_a   1.000
_cell.length_b   1.000
_cell.length_c   1.000
_cell.angle_alpha   90.00
_cell.angle_beta   90.00
_cell.angle_gamma   90.00
#
_symmetry.space_group_name_H-M   'P 1'
#
loop_
_entity.id
_entity.type
_entity.pdbx_description
1 polymer ?
#
loop_
_entity_poly.entity_id
_entity_poly.type
_entity_poly.pdbx_seq_one_letter_code
_entity_poly.pdbx_strand_id
1 'polypeptide(L)'
;MLVVRVLMMCDDEGYVSRPVTCGLCNYKEKNTSFHYCDENYKDIYPCAPGVAYYGRVLYLSIEYIEKNATLAFLVAIWRWMTPIKENQPSAHDVFIGNWKPTENDNLAKRVSGFGTTMNVLYGNLVCGKGNNETSMNNIIDYYLHYLDRIGVNPNEAGPHELLSCADQVPFNPSVALPP
;
A
#
# COMPACT_ATOMS: atom_id res chain seq x y z
N MET A 1 5.36 6.87 0.94
CA MET A 1 4.46 5.69 1.11
C MET A 1 4.14 4.96 -0.21
N LEU A 2 5.00 4.99 -1.23
CA LEU A 2 4.52 4.75 -2.61
C LEU A 2 5.41 3.82 -3.45
N VAL A 3 6.49 3.23 -2.90
CA VAL A 3 7.23 2.15 -3.60
C VAL A 3 6.26 0.99 -3.92
N VAL A 4 5.25 0.80 -3.08
CA VAL A 4 4.19 -0.19 -3.26
C VAL A 4 3.09 0.26 -4.24
N ARG A 5 2.96 1.57 -4.53
CA ARG A 5 2.05 2.06 -5.57
C ARG A 5 2.56 1.69 -6.96
N VAL A 6 3.88 1.75 -7.12
CA VAL A 6 4.58 1.43 -8.38
C VAL A 6 4.56 -0.07 -8.67
N LEU A 7 4.72 -0.92 -7.64
CA LEU A 7 4.87 -2.37 -7.84
C LEU A 7 3.56 -3.13 -8.16
N MET A 8 2.38 -2.62 -7.78
CA MET A 8 1.15 -3.43 -7.88
C MET A 8 0.10 -2.92 -8.88
N MET A 9 0.26 -1.72 -9.45
CA MET A 9 -0.81 -1.14 -10.28
C MET A 9 -0.27 -0.62 -11.61
N CYS A 10 -0.62 -1.34 -12.67
CA CYS A 10 -0.47 -0.84 -14.03
C CYS A 10 -1.63 0.09 -14.33
N ASP A 11 -1.44 1.40 -14.12
CA ASP A 11 -2.34 2.41 -14.66
C ASP A 11 -2.11 2.50 -16.16
N ASP A 12 -3.14 2.19 -16.95
CA ASP A 12 -3.24 2.69 -18.31
C ASP A 12 -4.70 3.03 -18.63
N GLU A 13 -4.84 4.15 -19.33
CA GLU A 13 -6.09 4.77 -19.71
C GLU A 13 -6.95 3.83 -20.58
N GLY A 14 -8.18 3.56 -20.14
CA GLY A 14 -9.29 3.37 -21.07
C GLY A 14 -9.55 1.98 -21.67
N TYR A 15 -9.19 0.85 -21.05
CA TYR A 15 -9.67 -0.46 -21.52
C TYR A 15 -10.34 -1.35 -20.46
N VAL A 16 -11.51 -1.85 -20.85
CA VAL A 16 -12.39 -2.78 -20.14
C VAL A 16 -11.76 -4.18 -20.13
N SER A 17 -11.78 -4.82 -18.96
CA SER A 17 -11.19 -6.13 -18.59
C SER A 17 -9.67 -6.15 -18.38
N ARG A 18 -9.24 -6.08 -17.12
CA ARG A 18 -7.85 -6.27 -16.67
C ARG A 18 -7.53 -7.76 -16.54
N PRO A 19 -6.51 -8.29 -17.23
CA PRO A 19 -5.88 -9.53 -16.81
C PRO A 19 -5.10 -9.29 -15.51
N VAL A 20 -5.37 -10.08 -14.47
CA VAL A 20 -4.56 -10.20 -13.24
C VAL A 20 -3.10 -10.68 -13.51
N THR A 21 -2.70 -10.78 -14.78
CA THR A 21 -1.36 -11.14 -15.24
C THR A 21 -0.47 -9.93 -15.51
N CYS A 22 -1.00 -8.70 -15.46
CA CYS A 22 -0.24 -7.46 -15.68
C CYS A 22 0.25 -6.87 -14.35
N GLY A 23 0.84 -7.65 -13.45
CA GLY A 23 1.52 -7.11 -12.26
C GLY A 23 2.86 -6.46 -12.64
N LEU A 24 3.35 -5.50 -11.84
CA LEU A 24 4.71 -4.94 -11.93
C LEU A 24 5.08 -4.21 -13.25
N CYS A 25 4.13 -3.75 -14.07
CA CYS A 25 4.46 -3.10 -15.36
C CYS A 25 5.12 -1.73 -15.23
N ASN A 26 5.00 -1.08 -14.07
CA ASN A 26 5.61 0.22 -13.81
C ASN A 26 6.73 0.08 -12.79
N TYR A 27 7.85 0.75 -13.03
CA TYR A 27 8.96 0.91 -12.07
C TYR A 27 9.12 2.37 -11.61
N LYS A 28 8.28 3.28 -12.12
CA LYS A 28 8.22 4.70 -11.76
C LYS A 28 6.77 5.20 -11.72
N GLU A 29 6.49 6.14 -10.83
CA GLU A 29 5.21 6.84 -10.78
C GLU A 29 5.02 7.73 -12.01
N LYS A 30 3.86 7.63 -12.67
CA LYS A 30 3.53 8.44 -13.86
C LYS A 30 3.16 9.89 -13.51
N ASN A 31 2.53 10.10 -12.35
CA ASN A 31 2.12 11.43 -11.91
C ASN A 31 3.25 12.12 -11.12
N THR A 32 3.89 13.12 -11.73
CA THR A 32 5.00 13.89 -11.13
C THR A 32 4.55 15.23 -10.53
N SER A 33 3.25 15.44 -10.33
CA SER A 33 2.72 16.74 -9.88
C SER A 33 3.03 17.07 -8.41
N PHE A 34 3.51 16.11 -7.62
CA PHE A 34 3.81 16.29 -6.20
C PHE A 34 5.28 15.98 -5.92
N HIS A 35 6.00 16.89 -5.27
CA HIS A 35 7.42 16.71 -4.95
C HIS A 35 7.68 15.80 -3.72
N TYR A 36 6.64 15.42 -2.97
CA TYR A 36 6.68 14.51 -1.81
C TYR A 36 7.79 14.79 -0.78
N CYS A 37 8.10 16.07 -0.54
CA CYS A 37 8.94 16.49 0.56
C CYS A 37 8.04 16.85 1.75
N ASP A 38 8.19 16.13 2.86
CA ASP A 38 7.45 16.43 4.09
C ASP A 38 8.31 17.31 4.99
N GLU A 39 7.95 18.59 5.07
CA GLU A 39 8.64 19.58 5.90
C GLU A 39 8.56 19.24 7.41
N ASN A 40 7.60 18.41 7.84
CA ASN A 40 7.48 18.01 9.25
C ASN A 40 8.65 17.16 9.74
N TYR A 41 9.42 16.56 8.84
CA TYR A 41 10.57 15.71 9.18
C TYR A 41 11.90 16.32 8.76
N LYS A 42 11.91 17.60 8.36
CA LYS A 42 13.09 18.27 7.79
C LYS A 42 14.34 18.18 8.67
N ASP A 43 14.16 18.18 9.99
CA ASP A 43 15.27 18.15 10.96
C ASP A 43 15.98 16.78 11.03
N ILE A 44 15.25 15.70 10.79
CA ILE A 44 15.78 14.34 10.78
C ILE A 44 16.14 13.93 9.34
N TYR A 45 15.42 14.50 8.38
CA TYR A 45 15.36 14.05 7.01
C TYR A 45 15.21 15.23 6.04
N PRO A 46 16.28 16.00 5.84
CA PRO A 46 16.24 17.18 4.99
C PRO A 46 16.05 16.80 3.53
N CYS A 47 15.15 17.52 2.85
CA CYS A 47 14.95 17.36 1.42
C CYS A 47 16.13 17.94 0.64
N ALA A 48 16.71 17.13 -0.24
CA ALA A 48 17.81 17.55 -1.10
C ALA A 48 17.31 18.58 -2.15
N PRO A 49 18.01 19.70 -2.34
CA PRO A 49 17.60 20.72 -3.31
C PRO A 49 17.46 20.15 -4.73
N GLY A 50 16.35 20.44 -5.39
CA GLY A 50 16.07 19.98 -6.76
C GLY A 50 15.67 18.49 -6.88
N VAL A 51 15.54 17.78 -5.76
CA VAL A 51 15.12 16.37 -5.74
C VAL A 51 13.65 16.27 -5.38
N ALA A 52 12.93 15.44 -6.12
CA ALA A 52 11.53 15.16 -5.90
C ALA A 52 11.35 13.70 -5.48
N TYR A 53 10.66 13.46 -4.37
CA TYR A 53 10.58 12.15 -3.72
C TYR A 53 9.35 11.36 -4.18
N TYR A 54 9.05 11.43 -5.49
CA TYR A 54 7.94 10.75 -6.16
C TYR A 54 7.80 9.33 -5.64
N GLY A 55 6.82 9.22 -4.78
CA GLY A 55 6.34 7.96 -4.36
C GLY A 55 7.27 7.02 -3.56
N ARG A 56 7.95 7.43 -2.47
CA ARG A 56 8.92 6.51 -1.80
C ARG A 56 8.88 6.49 -0.28
N VAL A 57 9.61 5.52 0.30
CA VAL A 57 9.70 5.29 1.76
C VAL A 57 11.16 5.25 2.25
N LEU A 58 12.15 5.44 1.38
CA LEU A 58 13.57 5.38 1.77
C LEU A 58 14.42 6.42 1.03
N TYR A 59 15.40 6.98 1.76
CA TYR A 59 16.38 8.03 1.41
C TYR A 59 17.39 7.67 0.30
N LEU A 60 17.11 6.64 -0.50
CA LEU A 60 18.02 6.19 -1.55
C LEU A 60 17.80 7.02 -2.82
N SER A 61 18.89 7.34 -3.52
CA SER A 61 18.82 8.10 -4.77
C SER A 61 17.95 7.36 -5.80
N ILE A 62 17.05 8.12 -6.43
CA ILE A 62 16.03 7.65 -7.37
C ILE A 62 16.65 6.82 -8.50
N GLU A 63 17.81 7.27 -9.00
CA GLU A 63 18.55 6.64 -10.08
C GLU A 63 19.05 5.24 -9.73
N TYR A 64 19.33 4.97 -8.44
CA TYR A 64 19.86 3.67 -8.01
C TYR A 64 18.76 2.63 -7.84
N ILE A 65 17.60 3.01 -7.30
CA ILE A 65 16.47 2.07 -7.15
C ILE A 65 15.87 1.72 -8.51
N GLU A 66 15.73 2.69 -9.42
CA GLU A 66 15.16 2.46 -10.75
C GLU A 66 16.04 1.57 -11.63
N LYS A 67 17.37 1.59 -11.40
CA LYS A 67 18.34 0.78 -12.15
C LYS A 67 18.72 -0.52 -11.44
N ASN A 68 18.22 -0.78 -10.23
CA ASN A 68 18.58 -1.95 -9.44
C ASN A 68 17.34 -2.68 -8.88
N ALA A 69 16.92 -3.74 -9.58
CA ALA A 69 15.78 -4.55 -9.20
C ALA A 69 15.92 -5.15 -7.79
N THR A 70 17.12 -5.59 -7.41
CA THR A 70 17.38 -6.13 -6.06
C THR A 70 17.09 -5.09 -4.99
N LEU A 71 17.59 -3.86 -5.18
CA LEU A 71 17.33 -2.77 -4.26
C LEU A 71 15.84 -2.42 -4.21
N ALA A 72 15.15 -2.41 -5.35
CA ALA A 72 13.70 -2.19 -5.40
C ALA A 72 12.91 -3.23 -4.56
N PHE A 73 13.25 -4.51 -4.68
CA PHE A 73 12.66 -5.57 -3.86
C PHE A 73 13.00 -5.43 -2.38
N LEU A 74 14.25 -5.08 -2.03
CA LEU A 74 14.64 -4.85 -0.64
C LEU A 74 13.83 -3.71 0.00
N VAL A 75 13.58 -2.62 -0.72
CA VAL A 75 12.73 -1.52 -0.25
C VAL A 75 11.29 -1.97 -0.07
N ALA A 76 10.77 -2.79 -0.99
CA ALA A 76 9.42 -3.34 -0.89
C ALA A 76 9.25 -4.26 0.33
N ILE A 77 10.21 -5.17 0.55
CA ILE A 77 10.24 -6.05 1.73
C ILE A 77 10.40 -5.23 3.01
N TRP A 78 11.32 -4.26 3.03
CA TRP A 78 11.48 -3.39 4.18
C TRP A 78 10.17 -2.66 4.52
N ARG A 79 9.43 -2.17 3.52
CA ARG A 79 8.13 -1.53 3.72
C ARG A 79 7.06 -2.50 4.23
N TRP A 80 7.12 -3.76 3.81
CA TRP A 80 6.23 -4.83 4.27
C TRP A 80 6.50 -5.20 5.74
N MET A 81 7.77 -5.25 6.13
CA MET A 81 8.23 -5.69 7.46
C MET A 81 8.29 -4.58 8.51
N THR A 82 8.35 -3.30 8.12
CA THR A 82 8.66 -2.21 9.06
C THR A 82 7.41 -1.36 9.37
N PRO A 83 7.04 -1.23 10.65
CA PRO A 83 6.07 -0.23 11.13
C PRO A 83 6.46 1.20 10.74
N ILE A 84 5.50 2.01 10.28
CA ILE A 84 5.76 3.44 9.98
C ILE A 84 5.68 4.30 11.25
N LYS A 85 4.87 3.90 12.23
CA LYS A 85 4.64 4.60 13.49
C LYS A 85 4.70 3.59 14.63
N GLU A 86 5.08 4.06 15.81
CA GLU A 86 5.23 3.23 17.02
C GLU A 86 3.95 2.44 17.36
N ASN A 87 2.77 3.03 17.15
CA ASN A 87 1.47 2.42 17.44
C ASN A 87 0.76 1.81 16.21
N GLN A 88 1.44 1.68 15.07
CA GLN A 88 0.88 1.07 13.86
C GLN A 88 1.60 -0.25 13.56
N PRO A 89 0.92 -1.36 13.26
CA PRO A 89 1.60 -2.62 12.96
C PRO A 89 2.32 -2.58 11.60
N SER A 90 3.24 -3.53 11.40
CA SER A 90 3.77 -3.82 10.06
C SER A 90 2.71 -4.53 9.22
N ALA A 91 2.81 -4.44 7.88
CA ALA A 91 1.90 -5.16 7.01
C ALA A 91 2.06 -6.68 7.19
N HIS A 92 3.30 -7.13 7.40
CA HIS A 92 3.62 -8.51 7.69
C HIS A 92 2.91 -9.05 8.94
N ASP A 93 2.99 -8.33 10.07
CA ASP A 93 2.43 -8.79 11.34
C ASP A 93 0.90 -8.90 11.30
N VAL A 94 0.24 -7.99 10.56
CA VAL A 94 -1.20 -8.08 10.30
C VAL A 94 -1.51 -9.29 9.43
N PHE A 95 -0.76 -9.48 8.34
CA PHE A 95 -1.03 -10.53 7.36
C PHE A 95 -0.90 -11.94 7.96
N ILE A 96 0.09 -12.16 8.83
CA ILE A 96 0.31 -13.47 9.48
C ILE A 96 -0.49 -13.66 10.78
N GLY A 97 -1.26 -12.65 11.22
CA GLY A 97 -2.09 -12.75 12.42
C GLY A 97 -1.38 -12.49 13.76
N ASN A 98 -0.14 -11.98 13.76
CA ASN A 98 0.61 -11.66 14.98
C ASN A 98 0.10 -10.38 15.65
N TRP A 99 -0.40 -9.43 14.85
CA TRP A 99 -0.97 -8.20 15.37
C TRP A 99 -2.35 -8.44 16.00
N LYS A 100 -2.52 -7.89 17.22
CA LYS A 100 -3.79 -7.90 17.95
C LYS A 100 -4.43 -6.51 17.88
N PRO A 101 -5.63 -6.37 17.28
CA PRO A 101 -6.34 -5.10 17.24
C PRO A 101 -6.60 -4.54 18.63
N THR A 102 -6.40 -3.23 18.80
CA THR A 102 -6.81 -2.50 20.01
C THR A 102 -8.32 -2.22 19.98
N GLU A 103 -8.87 -1.70 21.08
CA GLU A 103 -10.26 -1.26 21.13
C GLU A 103 -10.56 -0.18 20.05
N ASN A 104 -9.62 0.75 19.84
CA ASN A 104 -9.74 1.76 18.79
C ASN A 104 -9.73 1.15 17.38
N ASP A 105 -8.96 0.08 17.16
CA ASP A 105 -8.94 -0.63 15.89
C ASP A 105 -10.27 -1.34 15.63
N ASN A 106 -10.85 -1.96 16.65
CA ASN A 106 -12.17 -2.59 16.55
C ASN A 106 -13.27 -1.56 16.24
N LEU A 107 -13.26 -0.40 16.90
CA LEU A 107 -14.16 0.72 16.59
C LEU A 107 -13.97 1.23 15.15
N ALA A 108 -12.73 1.19 14.66
CA ALA A 108 -12.37 1.52 13.28
C ALA A 108 -12.62 0.36 12.29
N LYS A 109 -13.23 -0.76 12.73
CA LYS A 109 -13.50 -1.99 11.97
C LYS A 109 -12.25 -2.65 11.39
N ARG A 110 -11.07 -2.43 11.98
CA ARG A 110 -9.81 -3.03 11.55
C ARG A 110 -9.65 -4.39 12.23
N VAL A 111 -9.50 -5.43 11.42
CA VAL A 111 -9.40 -6.82 11.84
C VAL A 111 -8.14 -7.44 11.25
N SER A 112 -7.58 -8.45 11.91
CA SER A 112 -6.37 -9.10 11.42
C SER A 112 -6.68 -9.86 10.12
N GLY A 113 -6.13 -9.40 8.98
CA GLY A 113 -6.46 -9.92 7.66
C GLY A 113 -5.91 -9.08 6.50
N PHE A 114 -6.22 -9.49 5.27
CA PHE A 114 -5.75 -8.84 4.05
C PHE A 114 -6.27 -7.41 3.89
N GLY A 115 -7.51 -7.13 4.30
CA GLY A 115 -8.10 -5.79 4.31
C GLY A 115 -7.28 -4.81 5.15
N THR A 116 -6.94 -5.17 6.39
CA THR A 116 -6.11 -4.29 7.22
C THR A 116 -4.66 -4.25 6.76
N THR A 117 -4.15 -5.31 6.15
CA THR A 117 -2.84 -5.28 5.46
C THR A 117 -2.83 -4.20 4.36
N MET A 118 -3.86 -4.14 3.52
CA MET A 118 -4.02 -3.06 2.54
C MET A 118 -4.15 -1.69 3.20
N ASN A 119 -4.87 -1.58 4.32
CA ASN A 119 -5.01 -0.33 5.07
C ASN A 119 -3.66 0.18 5.61
N VAL A 120 -2.80 -0.71 6.12
CA VAL A 120 -1.44 -0.35 6.56
C VAL A 120 -0.60 0.14 5.40
N LEU A 121 -0.74 -0.46 4.20
CA LEU A 121 0.09 -0.16 3.03
C LEU A 121 -0.36 1.09 2.28
N TYR A 122 -1.66 1.22 2.03
CA TYR A 122 -2.27 2.19 1.12
C TYR A 122 -3.28 3.12 1.80
N GLY A 123 -3.72 2.78 3.01
CA GLY A 123 -4.54 3.63 3.87
C GLY A 123 -5.72 4.28 3.16
N ASN A 124 -5.79 5.61 3.24
CA ASN A 124 -6.89 6.42 2.74
C ASN A 124 -6.99 6.47 1.21
N LEU A 125 -6.01 5.94 0.49
CA LEU A 125 -6.07 5.84 -0.96
C LEU A 125 -7.09 4.78 -1.39
N VAL A 126 -7.23 3.72 -0.60
CA VAL A 126 -7.97 2.50 -0.96
C VAL A 126 -9.08 2.18 0.04
N CYS A 127 -8.88 2.47 1.32
CA CYS A 127 -9.78 2.05 2.40
C CYS A 127 -10.74 3.16 2.85
N GLY A 128 -11.88 2.78 3.41
CA GLY A 128 -12.90 3.71 3.91
C GLY A 128 -13.76 4.36 2.82
N LYS A 129 -13.82 3.75 1.63
CA LYS A 129 -14.51 4.27 0.44
C LYS A 129 -15.67 3.39 -0.04
N GLY A 130 -16.02 2.36 0.71
CA GLY A 130 -17.06 1.40 0.35
C GLY A 130 -16.58 0.32 -0.64
N ASN A 131 -17.47 -0.62 -0.94
CA ASN A 131 -17.14 -1.84 -1.71
C ASN A 131 -16.88 -1.62 -3.20
N ASN A 132 -17.28 -0.46 -3.74
CA ASN A 132 -17.13 -0.14 -5.17
C ASN A 132 -15.80 0.55 -5.49
N GLU A 133 -14.89 0.69 -4.52
CA GLU A 133 -13.57 1.28 -4.76
C GLU A 133 -12.74 0.37 -5.67
N THR A 134 -12.60 0.80 -6.93
CA THR A 134 -11.87 0.07 -7.97
C THR A 134 -10.46 -0.30 -7.52
N SER A 135 -9.74 0.62 -6.88
CA SER A 135 -8.35 0.36 -6.44
C SER A 135 -8.26 -0.81 -5.46
N MET A 136 -9.23 -0.92 -4.55
CA MET A 136 -9.31 -2.00 -3.57
C MET A 136 -9.59 -3.33 -4.26
N ASN A 137 -10.62 -3.37 -5.10
CA ASN A 137 -11.06 -4.59 -5.77
C ASN A 137 -9.95 -5.15 -6.67
N ASN A 138 -9.19 -4.30 -7.35
CA ASN A 138 -8.04 -4.77 -8.14
C ASN A 138 -6.98 -5.46 -7.28
N ILE A 139 -6.66 -4.94 -6.09
CA ILE A 139 -5.67 -5.56 -5.19
C ILE A 139 -6.17 -6.92 -4.70
N ILE A 140 -7.46 -7.01 -4.36
CA ILE A 140 -8.13 -8.27 -3.98
C ILE A 140 -8.06 -9.28 -5.14
N ASP A 141 -8.38 -8.86 -6.37
CA ASP A 141 -8.34 -9.72 -7.54
C ASP A 141 -6.94 -10.31 -7.80
N TYR A 142 -5.88 -9.49 -7.67
CA TYR A 142 -4.49 -9.98 -7.75
C TYR A 142 -4.19 -10.98 -6.64
N TYR A 143 -4.60 -10.71 -5.40
CA TYR A 143 -4.37 -11.61 -4.29
C TYR A 143 -5.03 -12.97 -4.52
N LEU A 144 -6.31 -12.99 -4.89
CA LEU A 144 -7.05 -14.21 -5.18
C LEU A 144 -6.45 -14.97 -6.37
N HIS A 145 -5.98 -14.26 -7.40
CA HIS A 145 -5.28 -14.87 -8.53
C HIS A 145 -3.98 -15.56 -8.09
N TYR A 146 -3.17 -14.90 -7.24
CA TYR A 146 -1.93 -15.50 -6.77
C TYR A 146 -2.18 -16.72 -5.88
N LEU A 147 -3.22 -16.71 -5.05
CA LEU A 147 -3.62 -17.88 -4.26
C LEU A 147 -3.91 -19.08 -5.17
N ASP A 148 -4.74 -18.90 -6.20
CA ASP A 148 -5.04 -19.95 -7.17
C ASP A 148 -3.78 -20.49 -7.85
N ARG A 149 -2.85 -19.61 -8.24
CA ARG A 149 -1.57 -19.99 -8.87
C ARG A 149 -0.64 -20.80 -7.96
N ILE A 150 -0.66 -20.56 -6.65
CA ILE A 150 0.15 -21.31 -5.68
C ILE A 150 -0.59 -22.54 -5.12
N GLY A 151 -1.77 -22.86 -5.66
CA GLY A 151 -2.56 -24.03 -5.28
C GLY A 151 -3.34 -23.87 -3.97
N VAL A 152 -3.54 -22.63 -3.51
CA VAL A 152 -4.41 -22.33 -2.35
C VAL A 152 -5.78 -21.92 -2.88
N ASN A 153 -6.84 -22.56 -2.39
CA ASN A 153 -8.18 -22.26 -2.87
C ASN A 153 -8.56 -20.82 -2.48
N PRO A 154 -8.98 -19.96 -3.42
CA PRO A 154 -9.38 -18.58 -3.10
C PRO A 154 -10.51 -18.48 -2.07
N ASN A 155 -11.34 -19.51 -1.91
CA ASN A 155 -12.38 -19.55 -0.88
C ASN A 155 -11.81 -19.68 0.54
N GLU A 156 -10.57 -20.13 0.68
CA GLU A 156 -9.86 -20.20 1.97
C GLU A 156 -9.27 -18.84 2.39
N ALA A 157 -9.34 -17.82 1.52
CA ALA A 157 -8.83 -16.49 1.79
C ALA A 157 -9.61 -15.75 2.91
N GLY A 158 -10.75 -16.29 3.33
CA GLY A 158 -11.56 -15.78 4.43
C GLY A 158 -12.79 -14.99 3.96
N PRO A 159 -13.66 -14.59 4.90
CA PRO A 159 -14.84 -13.80 4.58
C PRO A 159 -14.47 -12.40 4.07
N HIS A 160 -15.43 -11.74 3.41
CA HIS A 160 -15.26 -10.41 2.83
C HIS A 160 -14.70 -9.38 3.83
N GLU A 161 -15.07 -9.47 5.11
CA GLU A 161 -14.60 -8.57 6.16
C GLU A 161 -13.09 -8.70 6.46
N LEU A 162 -12.49 -9.87 6.24
CA LEU A 162 -11.05 -10.08 6.36
C LEU A 162 -10.31 -9.66 5.09
N LEU A 163 -10.97 -9.75 3.93
CA LEU A 163 -10.38 -9.45 2.62
C LEU A 163 -10.45 -7.98 2.25
N SER A 164 -11.53 -7.30 2.62
CA SER A 164 -11.85 -5.94 2.22
C SER A 164 -11.49 -4.92 3.29
N CYS A 165 -11.16 -3.70 2.87
CA CYS A 165 -11.02 -2.54 3.75
C CYS A 165 -12.05 -1.44 3.47
N ALA A 166 -13.15 -1.78 2.79
CA ALA A 166 -14.21 -0.85 2.39
C ALA A 166 -14.73 0.01 3.55
N ASP A 167 -14.99 -0.61 4.70
CA ASP A 167 -15.57 0.03 5.88
C ASP A 167 -14.53 0.38 6.96
N GLN A 168 -13.24 0.09 6.71
CA GLN A 168 -12.19 0.34 7.68
C GLN A 168 -11.78 1.80 7.68
N VAL A 169 -11.65 2.41 8.87
CA VAL A 169 -11.09 3.75 8.98
C VAL A 169 -9.58 3.68 8.67
N PRO A 170 -9.05 4.52 7.76
CA PRO A 170 -7.62 4.55 7.45
C PRO A 170 -6.73 4.78 8.68
N PHE A 171 -5.55 4.16 8.73
CA PHE A 171 -4.56 4.46 9.79
C PHE A 171 -4.02 5.89 9.71
N ASN A 172 -3.86 6.41 8.50
CA ASN A 172 -3.31 7.74 8.23
C ASN A 172 -4.24 8.48 7.26
N PRO A 173 -5.41 8.96 7.73
CA PRO A 173 -6.29 9.76 6.88
C PRO A 173 -5.56 11.06 6.49
N SER A 174 -5.64 11.44 5.21
CA SER A 174 -5.23 12.79 4.82
C SER A 174 -6.05 13.79 5.61
N VAL A 175 -5.39 14.63 6.40
CA VAL A 175 -6.02 15.81 7.00
C VAL A 175 -6.55 16.63 5.82
N ALA A 176 -7.85 16.91 5.80
CA ALA A 176 -8.38 17.90 4.86
C ALA A 176 -7.59 19.19 5.11
N LEU A 177 -6.88 19.68 4.09
CA LEU A 177 -6.32 21.03 4.15
C LEU A 177 -7.50 21.96 4.48
N PRO A 178 -7.39 22.83 5.50
CA PRO A 178 -8.38 23.88 5.70
C PRO A 178 -8.53 24.68 4.40
N PRO A 179 -9.74 25.15 4.07
CA PRO A 179 -9.99 25.96 2.88
C PRO A 179 -9.14 27.22 2.83
#